data_AF-A0A9C7AX53-F1
#
_entry.id   AF-A0A9C7AX53-F1
#
_cell.length_a   1.000
_cell.length_b   1.000
_cell.length_c   1.000
_cell.angle_alpha   90.00
_cell.angle_beta   90.00
_cell.angle_gamma   90.00
#
_symmetry.space_group_name_H-M   'P 1'
#
loop_
_entity.id
_entity.type
_entity.pdbx_description
1 polymer ?
#
loop_
_entity_poly.entity_id
_entity_poly.type
_entity_poly.pdbx_seq_one_letter_code
_entity_poly.pdbx_strand_id
1 'polypeptide(L)' 'MFNEQLVADHTQLIQASIARLKSLASLSWEEFAGNPDNFAIAEHHLRRALQAVLDLGGGESGPR' A
#
# COMPACT_ATOMS: atom_id res chain seq x y z
N MET A 1 11.16 2.48 -23.54
CA MET A 1 12.20 2.30 -22.52
C MET A 1 11.49 2.26 -21.18
N PHE A 2 11.68 1.21 -20.37
CA PHE A 2 11.04 1.12 -19.06
C PHE A 2 11.74 2.07 -18.08
N ASN A 3 10.97 2.78 -17.26
CA ASN A 3 11.52 3.60 -16.19
C ASN A 3 11.79 2.69 -14.98
N GLU A 4 12.97 2.10 -14.93
CA GLU A 4 13.38 1.16 -13.87
C GLU A 4 13.32 1.80 -12.48
N GLN A 5 13.62 3.10 -12.37
CA GLN A 5 13.54 3.83 -11.11
C GLN A 5 12.09 3.93 -10.63
N LEU A 6 11.16 4.30 -11.51
CA LEU A 6 9.73 4.36 -11.20
C LEU A 6 9.22 2.99 -10.72
N VAL A 7 9.62 1.92 -11.41
CA VAL A 7 9.26 0.54 -11.04
C VAL A 7 9.82 0.18 -9.66
N ALA A 8 11.08 0.53 -9.38
CA ALA A 8 11.71 0.27 -8.10
C ALA A 8 11.01 1.02 -6.95
N ASP A 9 10.72 2.31 -7.12
CA ASP A 9 10.08 3.16 -6.12
C ASP A 9 8.67 2.63 -5.76
N HIS A 10 7.88 2.27 -6.76
CA HIS A 10 6.54 1.73 -6.55
C HIS A 10 6.59 0.33 -5.90
N THR A 11 7.54 -0.50 -6.32
CA THR A 11 7.75 -1.83 -5.71
C THR A 11 8.10 -1.69 -4.23
N GLN A 12 8.96 -0.75 -3.86
CA GLN A 12 9.29 -0.47 -2.45
C GLN A 12 8.06 -0.02 -1.66
N LEU A 13 7.24 0.87 -2.22
CA LEU A 13 6.00 1.34 -1.58
C LEU A 13 5.00 0.18 -1.36
N ILE A 14 4.83 -0.68 -2.36
CA ILE A 14 3.97 -1.87 -2.28
C ILE A 14 4.48 -2.80 -1.17
N GLN A 15 5.78 -3.10 -1.16
CA GLN A 15 6.38 -3.96 -0.14
C GLN A 15 6.20 -3.41 1.28
N ALA A 16 6.45 -2.11 1.48
CA ALA A 16 6.26 -1.47 2.78
C ALA A 16 4.80 -1.53 3.24
N SER A 17 3.85 -1.29 2.33
CA SER A 17 2.42 -1.35 2.62
C SER A 17 1.96 -2.76 2.96
N ILE A 18 2.42 -3.77 2.21
CA ILE A 18 2.13 -5.18 2.49
C ILE A 18 2.74 -5.61 3.83
N ALA A 19 3.97 -5.20 4.15
CA ALA A 19 4.60 -5.51 5.43
C ALA A 19 3.77 -4.97 6.60
N ARG A 20 3.26 -3.73 6.48
CA ARG A 20 2.39 -3.16 7.51
C ARG A 20 1.06 -3.89 7.62
N LEU A 21 0.42 -4.21 6.49
CA LEU A 21 -0.83 -4.99 6.48
C LEU A 21 -0.65 -6.37 7.11
N LYS A 22 0.47 -7.05 6.84
CA LYS A 22 0.79 -8.34 7.48
C LYS A 22 0.95 -8.20 9.00
N SER A 23 1.56 -7.11 9.48
CA SER A 23 1.68 -6.84 10.93
C SER A 23 0.33 -6.58 11.60
N LEU A 24 -0.63 -6.01 10.88
CA LEU A 24 -2.00 -5.83 11.38
C LEU A 24 -2.79 -7.13 11.32
N ALA A 25 -2.58 -7.93 10.28
CA ALA A 25 -3.21 -9.24 10.11
C ALA A 25 -2.71 -10.30 11.12
N SER A 26 -1.56 -10.08 11.77
CA SER A 26 -1.08 -10.94 12.85
C SER A 26 -1.73 -10.66 14.20
N LEU A 27 -2.49 -9.57 14.34
CA LEU A 27 -3.24 -9.26 15.55
C LEU A 27 -4.47 -10.17 15.66
N SER A 28 -4.88 -10.48 16.89
CA SER A 28 -6.23 -11.01 17.11
C SER A 28 -7.29 -9.97 16.73
N TRP A 29 -8.54 -10.42 16.59
CA TRP A 29 -9.65 -9.49 16.37
C TRP A 29 -9.79 -8.48 17.53
N GLU A 30 -9.65 -8.91 18.79
CA GLU A 30 -9.74 -8.00 19.93
C GLU A 30 -8.60 -6.97 19.94
N GLU A 31 -7.38 -7.38 19.61
CA GLU A 31 -6.22 -6.48 19.52
C GLU A 31 -6.37 -5.48 18.38
N PHE A 32 -6.89 -5.94 17.23
CA PHE A 32 -7.16 -5.07 16.09
C PHE A 32 -8.26 -4.06 16.42
N ALA A 33 -9.40 -4.50 16.95
CA ALA A 33 -10.54 -3.67 17.29
C ALA A 33 -10.29 -2.77 18.52
N GLY A 34 -9.36 -3.16 19.40
CA GLY A 34 -8.98 -2.42 20.60
C GLY A 34 -8.26 -1.10 20.31
N ASN A 35 -7.73 -0.91 19.11
CA ASN A 35 -7.19 0.37 18.66
C ASN A 35 -8.00 0.90 17.45
N PRO A 36 -8.75 2.01 17.61
CA PRO A 36 -9.60 2.55 16.56
C PRO A 36 -8.83 2.99 15.29
N ASP A 37 -7.54 3.28 15.41
CA ASP A 37 -6.72 3.70 14.26
C ASP A 37 -6.32 2.53 13.37
N ASN A 38 -6.37 1.28 13.85
CA ASN A 38 -5.92 0.12 13.09
C ASN A 38 -6.70 -0.05 11.78
N PHE A 39 -8.00 0.26 11.77
CA PHE A 39 -8.80 0.25 10.54
C PHE A 39 -8.31 1.29 9.54
N ALA A 40 -8.13 2.54 9.97
CA ALA A 40 -7.67 3.62 9.10
C ALA A 40 -6.26 3.36 8.56
N ILE A 41 -5.37 2.80 9.38
CA ILE A 41 -4.02 2.40 8.97
C ILE A 41 -4.09 1.27 7.93
N ALA A 42 -4.93 0.25 8.16
CA ALA A 42 -5.11 -0.85 7.21
C ALA A 42 -5.65 -0.34 5.86
N GLU A 43 -6.72 0.46 5.88
CA GLU A 43 -7.30 1.05 4.68
C GLU A 43 -6.29 1.92 3.92
N HIS A 44 -5.51 2.74 4.64
CA HIS A 44 -4.45 3.56 4.07
C HIS A 44 -3.41 2.74 3.30
N HIS A 45 -2.86 1.69 3.93
CA HIS A 45 -1.84 0.86 3.30
C HIS A 45 -2.41 0.02 2.15
N LEU A 46 -3.64 -0.48 2.27
CA LEU A 46 -4.32 -1.19 1.19
C LEU A 46 -4.49 -0.30 -0.04
N ARG A 47 -5.07 0.90 0.15
CA ARG A 47 -5.27 1.87 -0.93
C ARG A 47 -3.95 2.29 -1.57
N ARG A 48 -2.90 2.55 -0.78
CA ARG A 48 -1.58 2.90 -1.32
C ARG A 48 -0.94 1.79 -2.13
N ALA A 49 -1.01 0.55 -1.67
CA ALA A 49 -0.47 -0.59 -2.41
C ALA A 49 -1.19 -0.77 -3.75
N LEU A 50 -2.53 -0.67 -3.75
CA LEU A 50 -3.33 -0.78 -4.97
C LEU A 50 -3.05 0.37 -5.93
N GLN A 51 -2.99 1.61 -5.44
CA GLN A 51 -2.67 2.76 -6.27
C GLN A 51 -1.31 2.58 -6.94
N ALA A 52 -0.29 2.15 -6.19
CA ALA A 52 1.04 1.96 -6.75
C ALA A 52 1.09 0.84 -7.83
N VAL A 53 0.27 -0.20 -7.71
CA VAL A 53 0.11 -1.21 -8.76
C VAL A 53 -0.55 -0.63 -10.01
N LEU A 54 -1.58 0.21 -9.83
CA LEU A 54 -2.29 0.86 -10.93
C LEU A 54 -1.41 1.88 -11.66
N ASP A 55 -0.61 2.66 -10.92
CA ASP A 55 0.34 3.63 -11.47
C ASP A 55 1.37 2.94 -12.37
N LEU A 56 1.83 1.74 -12.01
CA LEU A 56 2.70 0.90 -12.85
C LEU A 56 1.99 0.36 -14.10
N GLY A 57 0.69 0.12 -14.03
CA GLY A 57 -0.14 -0.39 -15.12
C GLY A 57 -0.61 0.67 -16.13
N GLY A 58 -0.32 1.97 -15.90
CA GLY A 58 -0.73 3.07 -16.77
C GLY A 58 -1.76 4.04 -16.18
N GLY A 59 -1.93 4.06 -14.85
CA GLY A 59 -2.68 5.12 -14.15
C GLY A 59 -2.02 6.48 -14.34
N GLU A 60 -2.52 7.24 -15.31
CA GLU A 60 -2.24 8.66 -15.61
C GLU A 60 -0.77 9.04 -15.90
N SER A 61 -0.35 8.81 -17.17
CA SER A 61 0.60 9.72 -17.83
C SER A 61 -0.20 10.82 -18.56
N GLY A 62 -0.55 11.89 -17.85
CA GLY A 62 -1.11 13.10 -18.44
C GLY A 62 -1.01 14.28 -17.46
N PRO A 63 -0.50 15.46 -17.87
CA PRO A 63 -0.30 16.57 -16.95
C PRO A 63 -1.65 17.15 -16.53
N ARG A 64 -1.80 17.44 -15.23
CA ARG A 64 -2.83 18.37 -14.72
C ARG A 64 -2.28 19.78 -14.73
#